data_AF-A0A378UXU3-F1
#
_entry.id   AF-A0A378UXU3-F1
#
_cell.length_a   1.000
_cell.length_b   1.000
_cell.length_c   1.000
_cell.angle_alpha   90.00
_cell.angle_beta   90.00
_cell.angle_gamma   90.00
#
_symmetry.space_group_name_H-M   'P 1'
#
loop_
_entity.id
_entity.type
_entity.pdbx_description
1 polymer ?
#
loop_
_entity_poly.entity_id
_entity_poly.type
_entity_poly.pdbx_seq_one_letter_code
_entity_poly.pdbx_strand_id
1 'polypeptide(L)'
;MAIDLHQMYTPQPDGSLLIGDTHYRDISAPPFQSEEGFEVLLREARKLFGVNDIEVIERWQGVYTSAPDQEFLIEQPIEGTHVVTVTTGIGMTTSMGLAHGSVGNALDRLVATV
;
A
#
# COMPACT_ATOMS: atom_id res chain seq x y z
N MET A 1 -15.04 6.47 -16.60
CA MET A 1 -15.14 6.02 -15.20
C MET A 1 -14.30 6.99 -14.36
N ALA A 2 -14.62 7.21 -13.08
CA ALA A 2 -13.81 8.10 -12.25
C ALA A 2 -12.54 7.35 -11.79
N ILE A 3 -11.38 8.03 -11.83
CA ILE A 3 -10.12 7.49 -11.31
C ILE A 3 -10.05 7.80 -9.82
N ASP A 4 -9.74 6.80 -9.01
CA ASP A 4 -9.44 6.97 -7.59
C ASP A 4 -7.98 7.45 -7.47
N LEU A 5 -7.79 8.76 -7.35
CA LEU A 5 -6.50 9.44 -7.31
C LEU A 5 -6.24 9.97 -5.90
N HIS A 6 -5.14 9.54 -5.28
CA HIS A 6 -4.68 10.05 -3.99
C HIS A 6 -3.25 10.59 -4.12
N GLN A 7 -3.13 11.86 -4.47
CA GLN A 7 -1.85 12.41 -4.89
C GLN A 7 -0.91 12.73 -3.71
N MET A 8 0.29 12.18 -3.79
CA MET A 8 1.40 12.23 -2.83
C MET A 8 2.71 12.42 -3.59
N TYR A 9 3.61 13.18 -2.97
CA TYR A 9 4.94 13.47 -3.50
C TYR A 9 5.98 13.24 -2.42
N THR A 10 6.87 12.29 -2.66
CA THR A 10 7.93 11.95 -1.70
C THR A 10 9.30 12.21 -2.33
N PRO A 11 10.05 13.21 -1.86
CA PRO A 11 11.39 13.46 -2.35
C PRO A 11 12.33 12.31 -1.99
N GLN A 12 13.19 11.97 -2.94
CA GLN A 12 14.23 10.97 -2.77
C GLN A 12 15.59 11.64 -2.51
N PRO A 13 16.56 10.91 -1.91
CA PRO A 13 17.89 11.48 -1.61
C PRO A 13 18.67 11.98 -2.83
N ASP A 14 18.39 11.46 -4.02
CA ASP A 14 19.03 11.86 -5.28
C ASP A 14 18.36 13.07 -5.96
N GLY A 15 17.30 13.62 -5.35
CA GLY A 15 16.54 14.75 -5.87
C GLY A 15 15.37 14.36 -6.79
N SER A 16 15.17 13.07 -7.08
CA SER A 16 13.97 12.59 -7.78
C SER A 16 12.73 12.65 -6.87
N LEU A 17 11.55 12.54 -7.48
CA LEU A 17 10.27 12.52 -6.77
C LEU A 17 9.54 11.21 -7.04
N LEU A 18 9.12 10.53 -5.96
CA LEU A 18 8.09 9.50 -6.06
C LEU A 18 6.73 10.20 -6.15
N ILE A 19 6.01 9.94 -7.23
CA ILE A 19 4.66 10.47 -7.48
C ILE A 19 3.69 9.31 -7.46
N GLY A 20 2.66 9.39 -6.63
CA GLY A 20 1.61 8.40 -6.56
C GLY A 20 0.41 8.96 -5.82
N ASP A 21 -0.64 8.20 -5.57
CA ASP A 21 -0.98 6.96 -6.26
C ASP A 21 -2.39 7.02 -6.84
N THR A 22 -2.69 6.02 -7.66
CA THR A 22 -4.04 5.74 -8.12
C THR A 22 -4.44 4.36 -7.61
N HIS A 23 -5.69 4.21 -7.19
CA HIS A 23 -6.19 2.96 -6.65
C HIS A 23 -7.03 2.21 -7.68
N TYR A 24 -6.79 0.90 -7.75
CA TYR A 24 -7.61 -0.04 -8.50
C TYR A 24 -7.88 -1.25 -7.61
N ARG A 25 -9.16 -1.67 -7.52
CA ARG A 25 -9.59 -2.81 -6.72
C ARG A 25 -10.22 -3.85 -7.63
N ASP A 26 -9.76 -5.08 -7.48
CA ASP A 26 -10.25 -6.24 -8.21
C ASP A 26 -9.93 -7.50 -7.40
N ILE A 27 -10.47 -8.64 -7.81
CA ILE A 27 -10.21 -9.95 -7.19
C ILE A 27 -8.72 -10.31 -7.33
N SER A 28 -8.09 -9.90 -8.43
CA SER A 28 -6.67 -10.08 -8.69
C SER A 28 -6.09 -8.86 -9.38
N ALA A 29 -4.84 -8.50 -9.03
CA ALA A 29 -4.15 -7.43 -9.73
C ALA A 29 -3.91 -7.80 -11.21
N PRO A 30 -4.22 -6.90 -12.17
CA PRO A 30 -3.91 -7.15 -13.57
C PRO A 30 -2.40 -7.18 -13.78
N PRO A 31 -1.89 -7.94 -14.77
CA PRO A 31 -0.45 -8.01 -15.05
C PRO A 31 0.11 -6.72 -15.67
N PHE A 32 -0.75 -5.86 -16.21
CA PHE A 32 -0.37 -4.60 -16.86
C PHE A 32 -1.19 -3.44 -16.28
N GLN A 33 -0.57 -2.27 -16.13
CA GLN A 33 -1.22 -1.05 -15.68
C GLN A 33 -1.76 -0.23 -16.86
N SER A 34 -2.79 0.57 -16.60
CA SER A 34 -3.31 1.54 -17.57
C SER A 34 -2.44 2.80 -17.60
N GLU A 35 -2.07 3.27 -18.79
CA GLU A 35 -1.40 4.57 -18.96
C GLU A 35 -2.28 5.76 -18.55
N GLU A 36 -3.61 5.61 -18.55
CA GLU A 36 -4.52 6.69 -18.17
C GLU A 36 -4.27 7.17 -16.72
N GLY A 37 -3.97 6.24 -15.80
CA GLY A 37 -3.65 6.57 -14.41
C GLY A 37 -2.35 7.37 -14.29
N PHE A 38 -1.30 6.96 -15.03
CA PHE A 38 -0.03 7.68 -15.07
C PHE A 38 -0.16 9.07 -15.68
N GLU A 39 -0.92 9.22 -16.77
CA GLU A 39 -1.17 10.52 -17.39
C GLU A 39 -1.88 11.49 -16.45
N VAL A 40 -2.82 11.00 -15.62
CA VAL A 40 -3.47 11.81 -14.59
C VAL A 40 -2.47 12.25 -13.53
N LEU A 41 -1.64 11.35 -13.01
CA LEU A 41 -0.60 11.68 -12.03
C LEU A 41 0.35 12.78 -12.56
N LEU A 42 0.85 12.60 -13.79
CA LEU A 42 1.78 13.55 -14.41
C LEU A 42 1.12 14.90 -14.69
N ARG A 43 -0.13 14.90 -15.17
CA ARG A 43 -0.87 16.14 -15.43
C ARG A 43 -1.07 16.95 -14.14
N GLU A 44 -1.51 16.31 -13.07
CA GLU A 44 -1.73 17.02 -11.81
C GLU A 44 -0.40 17.45 -11.16
N ALA A 45 0.68 16.65 -11.30
CA ALA A 45 2.03 17.05 -10.89
C ALA A 45 2.57 18.26 -11.65
N ARG A 46 2.45 18.29 -12.99
CA ARG A 46 2.83 19.45 -13.81
C ARG A 46 2.13 20.72 -13.36
N LYS A 47 0.81 20.63 -13.11
CA LYS A 47 0.01 21.76 -12.61
C LYS A 47 0.48 22.20 -11.23
N LEU A 48 0.68 21.27 -10.30
CA LEU A 48 1.05 21.59 -8.92
C LEU A 48 2.42 22.28 -8.85
N PHE A 49 3.40 21.79 -9.59
CA PHE A 49 4.77 22.32 -9.58
C PHE A 49 5.01 23.44 -10.60
N GLY A 50 4.03 23.76 -11.45
CA GLY A 50 4.17 24.79 -12.48
C GLY A 50 5.24 24.45 -13.53
N VAL A 51 5.41 23.16 -13.85
CA VAL A 51 6.39 22.68 -14.83
C VAL A 51 5.70 22.18 -16.09
N ASN A 52 6.37 22.33 -17.23
CA ASN A 52 5.82 21.89 -18.52
C ASN A 52 6.01 20.39 -18.76
N ASP A 53 7.04 19.80 -18.18
CA ASP A 53 7.40 18.41 -18.40
C ASP A 53 7.96 17.75 -17.15
N ILE A 54 7.85 16.42 -17.09
CA ILE A 54 8.37 15.56 -16.02
C ILE A 54 9.00 14.35 -16.70
N GLU A 55 10.31 14.17 -16.52
CA GLU A 55 11.02 12.98 -16.98
C GLU A 55 10.63 11.78 -16.10
N VAL A 56 10.03 10.75 -16.70
CA VAL A 56 9.68 9.51 -16.01
C VAL A 56 10.82 8.52 -16.12
N ILE A 57 11.48 8.24 -14.99
CA ILE A 57 12.59 7.30 -14.90
C ILE A 57 12.08 5.86 -14.83
N GLU A 58 11.04 5.63 -14.03
CA GLU A 58 10.46 4.30 -13.82
C GLU A 58 8.98 4.38 -13.40
N ARG A 59 8.28 3.26 -13.57
CA ARG A 59 6.90 3.06 -13.11
C ARG A 59 6.84 1.72 -12.37
N TRP A 60 6.07 1.66 -11.30
CA TRP A 60 5.85 0.43 -10.55
C TRP A 60 4.42 0.40 -10.00
N GLN A 61 4.01 -0.75 -9.49
CA GLN A 61 2.71 -0.95 -8.85
C GLN A 61 2.89 -1.67 -7.53
N GLY A 62 2.26 -1.15 -6.48
CA GLY A 62 2.04 -1.87 -5.24
C GLY A 62 0.77 -2.71 -5.33
N VAL A 63 0.80 -3.92 -4.79
CA VAL A 63 -0.39 -4.77 -4.62
C VAL A 63 -0.51 -5.11 -3.14
N TYR A 64 -1.68 -4.85 -2.58
CA TYR A 64 -2.01 -5.18 -1.20
C TYR A 64 -3.44 -5.69 -1.10
N THR A 65 -3.72 -6.47 -0.06
CA THR A 65 -5.05 -7.02 0.19
C THR A 65 -6.00 -5.91 0.60
N SER A 66 -7.24 -5.95 0.10
CA SER A 66 -8.31 -5.10 0.63
C SER A 66 -9.44 -5.96 1.18
N ALA A 67 -10.05 -5.53 2.29
CA ALA A 67 -11.22 -6.16 2.87
C ALA A 67 -12.27 -5.10 3.24
N PRO A 68 -13.57 -5.40 3.14
CA PRO A 68 -14.60 -4.51 3.66
C PRO A 68 -14.55 -4.49 5.19
N ASP A 69 -14.82 -3.31 5.77
CA ASP A 69 -15.11 -3.10 7.20
C ASP A 69 -14.01 -3.50 8.22
N GLN A 70 -12.80 -3.85 7.77
CA GLN A 70 -11.69 -4.24 8.64
C GLN A 70 -10.35 -3.73 8.12
N GLU A 71 -9.54 -3.19 9.05
CA GLU A 71 -8.21 -2.61 8.77
C GLU A 71 -7.07 -3.65 8.89
N PHE A 72 -7.25 -4.65 9.76
CA PHE A 72 -6.26 -5.67 10.06
C PHE A 72 -6.89 -7.06 10.10
N LEU A 73 -6.33 -8.01 9.38
CA LEU A 73 -6.62 -9.44 9.55
C LEU A 73 -5.57 -10.02 10.50
N ILE A 74 -6.00 -10.52 11.66
CA ILE A 74 -5.13 -11.14 12.67
C ILE A 74 -5.80 -12.45 13.08
N GLU A 75 -5.37 -13.55 12.49
CA GLU A 75 -6.04 -14.85 12.60
C GLU A 75 -5.07 -15.99 12.93
N GLN A 76 -5.63 -17.06 13.48
CA GLN A 76 -4.94 -18.33 13.69
C GLN A 76 -5.81 -19.47 13.13
N PRO A 77 -5.87 -19.64 11.79
CA PRO A 77 -6.78 -20.60 11.18
C PRO A 77 -6.50 -22.05 11.59
N ILE A 78 -5.25 -22.36 11.95
CA ILE A 78 -4.80 -23.67 12.45
C ILE A 78 -3.83 -23.40 13.61
N GLU A 79 -3.81 -24.30 14.60
CA GLU A 79 -2.92 -24.22 15.76
C GLU A 79 -1.46 -23.97 15.36
N GLY A 80 -0.78 -23.07 16.07
CA GLY A 80 0.57 -22.59 15.75
C GLY A 80 0.76 -21.78 14.44
N THR A 81 -0.28 -21.57 13.63
CA THR A 81 -0.17 -20.84 12.35
C THR A 81 -0.84 -19.47 12.44
N HIS A 82 -0.05 -18.40 12.44
CA HIS A 82 -0.56 -17.02 12.54
C HIS A 82 -0.58 -16.34 11.17
N VAL A 83 -1.72 -15.74 10.83
CA VAL A 83 -1.91 -14.93 9.62
C VAL A 83 -2.17 -13.49 10.06
N VAL A 84 -1.24 -12.59 9.71
CA VAL A 84 -1.30 -11.18 10.09
C VAL A 84 -1.07 -10.34 8.84
N THR A 85 -2.06 -9.53 8.46
CA THR A 85 -1.92 -8.61 7.33
C THR A 85 -2.79 -7.36 7.53
N VAL A 86 -2.42 -6.30 6.82
CA VAL A 86 -3.16 -5.04 6.76
C VAL A 86 -4.03 -5.09 5.51
N THR A 87 -5.31 -4.75 5.66
CA THR A 87 -6.31 -4.84 4.59
C THR A 87 -6.68 -3.47 4.01
N THR A 88 -5.81 -2.48 4.23
CA THR A 88 -5.89 -1.11 3.74
C THR A 88 -4.50 -0.51 3.50
N GLY A 89 -4.43 0.73 3.02
CA GLY A 89 -3.19 1.46 2.73
C GLY A 89 -2.38 1.93 3.95
N ILE A 90 -2.74 1.57 5.19
CA ILE A 90 -2.10 2.11 6.41
C ILE A 90 -0.87 1.31 6.87
N GLY A 91 -0.50 0.25 6.14
CA GLY A 91 0.40 -0.77 6.66
C GLY A 91 1.79 -0.29 7.03
N MET A 92 2.37 0.66 6.28
CA MET A 92 3.68 1.24 6.64
C MET A 92 3.60 1.96 7.99
N THR A 93 2.58 2.80 8.18
CA THR A 93 2.39 3.60 9.40
C THR A 93 2.14 2.73 10.63
N THR A 94 1.40 1.65 10.49
CA THR A 94 0.99 0.79 11.61
C THR A 94 1.90 -0.43 11.82
N SER A 95 2.85 -0.66 10.93
CA SER A 95 3.69 -1.86 10.86
C SER A 95 4.30 -2.25 12.20
N MET A 96 4.98 -1.31 12.88
CA MET A 96 5.70 -1.59 14.12
C MET A 96 4.77 -1.95 15.28
N GLY A 97 3.63 -1.26 15.40
CA GLY A 97 2.64 -1.56 16.43
C GLY A 97 1.95 -2.91 16.20
N LEU A 98 1.59 -3.19 14.94
CA LEU A 98 1.02 -4.48 14.54
C LEU A 98 2.00 -5.62 14.81
N ALA A 99 3.26 -5.48 14.39
CA ALA A 99 4.29 -6.49 14.61
C ALA A 99 4.50 -6.78 16.10
N HIS A 100 4.63 -5.74 16.93
CA HIS A 100 4.81 -5.90 18.36
C HIS A 100 3.64 -6.64 19.01
N GLY A 101 2.39 -6.21 18.74
CA GLY A 101 1.20 -6.86 19.28
C GLY A 101 1.01 -8.30 18.80
N SER A 102 1.22 -8.55 17.51
CA SER A 102 1.05 -9.87 16.93
C SER A 102 2.09 -10.88 17.40
N VAL A 103 3.37 -10.48 17.49
CA VAL A 103 4.43 -11.35 18.01
C VAL A 103 4.22 -11.64 19.49
N GLY A 104 3.86 -10.64 20.30
CA GLY A 104 3.54 -10.84 21.71
C GLY A 104 2.41 -11.86 21.90
N ASN A 105 1.29 -11.69 21.19
CA ASN A 105 0.15 -12.61 21.24
C ASN A 105 0.52 -14.04 20.84
N ALA A 106 1.42 -14.23 19.87
CA ALA A 106 1.87 -15.55 19.45
C ALA A 106 2.71 -16.25 20.53
N LEU A 107 3.59 -15.51 21.20
CA LEU A 107 4.45 -16.03 22.26
C LEU A 107 3.67 -16.34 23.55
N ASP A 108 2.75 -15.47 23.95
CA ASP A 108 1.95 -15.67 25.16
C ASP A 108 1.08 -16.95 25.06
N ARG A 109 0.54 -17.23 23.86
CA ARG A 109 -0.24 -18.43 23.59
C ARG A 109 0.58 -19.71 23.68
N LEU A 110 1.84 -19.69 23.23
CA LEU A 110 2.74 -20.84 23.35
C LEU A 110 2.99 -21.22 24.81
N VAL A 111 3.13 -20.23 25.69
CA VAL A 111 3.35 -20.46 27.13
C VAL A 111 2.09 -21.02 27.81
N ALA A 112 0.89 -20.65 27.35
CA ALA A 112 -0.36 -21.13 27.93
C ALA A 112 -0.69 -22.60 27.60
N THR A 113 -0.02 -23.20 26.62
CA THR A 113 -0.27 -24.59 26.17
C THR A 113 0.72 -25.61 26.76
N VAL A 114 1.68 -25.17 27.58
CA VAL A 114 2.68 -25.99 28.29
C VAL A 114 2.33 -26.11 29.76
#